data_AF-A0A3D0SQ46-F1
#
_entry.id   AF-A0A3D0SQ46-F1
#
_cell.length_a   1.000
_cell.length_b   1.000
_cell.length_c   1.000
_cell.angle_alpha   90.00
_cell.angle_beta   90.00
_cell.angle_gamma   90.00
#
_symmetry.space_group_name_H-M   'P 1'
#
loop_
_entity.id
_entity.type
_entity.pdbx_description
1 polymer ?
#
loop_
_entity_poly.entity_id
_entity_poly.type
_entity_poly.pdbx_seq_one_letter_code
_entity_poly.pdbx_strand_id
1 'polypeptide(L)'
;MTVSMVFITLFLTAAGILQVWLQRIIPNPQPFMAVQDQLAMFYWMRWLAGVVFFAGLAVYLYSFFAKDKPEAIEAGEAHPSVT
;
A
#
# COMPACT_ATOMS: atom_id res chain seq x y z
N MET A 1 -0.75 5.82 -1.24
CA MET A 1 -1.63 4.99 -0.39
C MET A 1 -1.96 3.64 -1.04
N THR A 2 -2.48 3.57 -2.26
CA THR A 2 -2.96 2.31 -2.88
C THR A 2 -1.87 1.27 -3.12
N VAL A 3 -0.72 1.68 -3.68
CA VAL A 3 0.43 0.80 -3.91
C VAL A 3 0.92 0.19 -2.59
N SER A 4 1.00 1.00 -1.53
CA SER A 4 1.37 0.53 -0.19
C SER A 4 0.43 -0.57 0.31
N MET A 5 -0.87 -0.46 0.04
CA MET A 5 -1.85 -1.46 0.46
C MET A 5 -1.66 -2.80 -0.26
N VAL A 6 -1.30 -2.77 -1.55
CA VAL A 6 -0.96 -3.98 -2.31
C VAL A 6 0.30 -4.66 -1.75
N PHE A 7 1.33 -3.90 -1.38
CA PHE A 7 2.52 -4.49 -0.76
C PHE A 7 2.23 -5.11 0.60
N ILE A 8 1.39 -4.47 1.44
CA ILE A 8 0.97 -5.02 2.73
C ILE A 8 0.28 -6.38 2.54
N THR A 9 -0.65 -6.47 1.58
CA THR A 9 -1.38 -7.73 1.32
C THR A 9 -0.45 -8.81 0.78
N LEU A 10 0.46 -8.50 -0.15
CA LEU A 10 1.44 -9.46 -0.66
C LEU A 10 2.37 -10.00 0.44
N PHE A 11 2.92 -9.13 1.30
CA PHE A 11 3.80 -9.56 2.39
C PHE A 11 3.09 -10.44 3.40
N LEU A 12 1.86 -10.09 3.78
CA LEU A 12 1.06 -10.90 4.70
C LEU A 12 0.57 -12.20 4.07
N THR A 13 0.34 -12.22 2.76
CA THR A 13 -0.02 -13.46 2.04
C THR A 13 1.17 -14.42 2.01
N ALA A 14 2.37 -13.91 1.70
CA ALA A 14 3.60 -14.71 1.76
C ALA A 14 3.86 -15.25 3.19
N ALA A 15 3.67 -14.41 4.21
CA ALA A 15 3.77 -14.83 5.61
C ALA A 15 2.73 -15.92 5.95
N GLY A 16 1.48 -15.77 5.50
CA GLY A 16 0.42 -16.74 5.71
C GLY A 16 0.70 -18.09 5.04
N ILE A 17 1.24 -18.07 3.81
CA ILE A 17 1.67 -19.30 3.11
C ILE A 17 2.73 -20.02 3.93
N LEU A 18 3.76 -19.31 4.38
CA LEU A 18 4.84 -19.90 5.17
C LEU A 18 4.32 -20.42 6.53
N GLN A 19 3.39 -19.70 7.16
CA GLN A 19 2.74 -20.12 8.39
C GLN A 19 1.96 -21.43 8.21
N VAL A 20 1.12 -21.53 7.18
CA VAL A 20 0.36 -22.75 6.88
C VAL A 20 1.30 -23.91 6.58
N TRP A 21 2.36 -23.67 5.80
CA TRP A 21 3.33 -24.70 5.49
C TRP A 21 3.98 -25.27 6.76
N LEU A 22 4.55 -24.41 7.61
CA LEU A 22 5.33 -24.82 8.79
C LEU A 22 4.47 -25.31 9.96
N GLN A 23 3.22 -24.85 10.07
CA GLN A 23 2.33 -25.23 11.18
C GLN A 23 1.31 -26.32 10.82
N ARG A 24 1.02 -26.55 9.54
CA ARG A 24 -0.10 -27.42 9.11
C ARG A 24 0.26 -28.49 8.09
N ILE A 25 1.29 -28.30 7.26
CA ILE A 25 1.57 -29.22 6.14
C ILE A 25 2.76 -30.14 6.43
N ILE A 26 3.81 -29.65 7.09
CA ILE A 26 5.04 -30.43 7.27
C ILE A 26 4.87 -31.63 8.23
N PRO A 27 5.64 -32.72 8.04
CA PRO A 27 5.52 -33.94 8.85
C PRO A 27 5.75 -33.75 10.36
N ASN A 28 6.52 -32.74 10.76
CA ASN A 28 6.72 -32.36 12.16
C ASN A 28 6.39 -30.87 12.34
N PRO A 29 5.12 -30.52 12.64
CA PRO A 29 4.67 -29.14 12.74
C PRO A 29 5.42 -28.37 13.84
N GLN A 30 5.89 -27.17 13.50
CA GLN A 30 6.56 -26.33 14.48
C GLN A 30 5.56 -25.62 15.40
N PRO A 31 5.92 -25.38 16.68
CA PRO A 31 5.05 -24.66 17.62
C PRO A 31 4.83 -23.22 17.16
N PHE A 32 3.67 -22.67 17.51
CA PHE A 32 3.20 -21.39 16.99
C PHE A 32 4.23 -20.26 17.14
N MET A 33 4.83 -20.12 18.33
CA MET A 33 5.77 -19.05 18.62
C MET A 33 7.09 -19.17 17.86
N ALA A 34 7.54 -20.40 17.55
CA ALA A 34 8.75 -20.59 16.75
C ALA A 34 8.57 -20.17 15.29
N VAL A 35 7.37 -20.39 14.74
CA VAL A 35 7.05 -19.94 13.37
C VAL A 35 6.83 -18.44 13.32
N GLN A 36 6.22 -17.83 14.35
CA GLN A 36 6.06 -16.38 14.43
C GLN A 36 7.41 -15.63 14.36
N ASP A 37 8.45 -16.19 14.98
CA ASP A 37 9.80 -15.62 14.93
C ASP A 37 10.41 -15.69 13.51
N GLN A 38 10.16 -16.78 12.77
CA GLN A 38 10.56 -16.89 11.35
C GLN A 38 9.82 -15.91 10.44
N LEU A 39 8.59 -15.53 10.81
CA LEU A 39 7.78 -14.57 10.07
C LEU A 39 8.12 -13.11 10.38
N ALA A 40 9.00 -12.84 11.36
CA ALA A 40 9.34 -11.50 11.81
C ALA A 40 9.78 -10.58 10.66
N MET A 41 10.52 -11.10 9.69
CA MET A 41 10.95 -10.32 8.51
C MET A 41 9.75 -9.80 7.69
N PHE A 42 8.71 -10.62 7.49
CA PHE A 42 7.49 -10.17 6.80
C PHE A 42 6.75 -9.09 7.60
N TYR A 43 6.77 -9.17 8.93
CA TYR A 43 6.18 -8.14 9.78
C TYR A 43 6.96 -6.82 9.75
N TRP A 44 8.28 -6.86 9.62
CA TRP A 44 9.11 -5.68 9.38
C TRP A 44 8.84 -5.04 8.01
N MET A 45 8.77 -5.85 6.95
CA MET A 45 8.41 -5.35 5.61
C MET A 45 7.01 -4.74 5.59
N ARG A 46 6.05 -5.37 6.26
CA ARG A 46 4.71 -4.80 6.47
C ARG A 46 4.77 -3.46 7.21
N TRP A 47 5.56 -3.37 8.29
CA TRP A 47 5.69 -2.14 9.06
C TRP A 47 6.22 -0.99 8.20
N LEU A 48 7.25 -1.25 7.38
CA LEU A 48 7.77 -0.28 6.42
C LEU A 48 6.70 0.14 5.39
N ALA A 49 5.96 -0.82 4.83
CA ALA A 49 4.87 -0.51 3.91
C ALA A 49 3.75 0.31 4.58
N GLY A 50 3.51 0.10 5.88
CA GLY A 50 2.61 0.91 6.70
C GLY A 50 3.08 2.36 6.84
N VAL A 51 4.38 2.60 7.01
CA VAL A 51 4.95 3.96 7.02
C VAL A 51 4.72 4.65 5.67
N VAL A 52 4.93 3.96 4.56
CA VAL A 52 4.67 4.52 3.21
C VAL A 52 3.18 4.79 3.00
N PHE A 53 2.30 3.92 3.51
CA PHE A 53 0.85 4.15 3.49
C PHE A 53 0.48 5.41 4.25
N PHE A 54 1.01 5.58 5.47
CA PHE A 54 0.78 6.75 6.31
C PHE A 54 1.29 8.04 5.66
N ALA A 55 2.48 8.01 5.04
CA ALA A 55 2.99 9.13 4.26
C ALA A 55 2.04 9.50 3.10
N GLY A 56 1.52 8.49 2.39
CA GLY A 56 0.52 8.70 1.34
C GLY A 56 -0.79 9.30 1.87
N LEU A 57 -1.22 8.93 3.07
CA LEU A 57 -2.38 9.54 3.75
C LEU A 57 -2.09 10.99 4.13
N ALA A 58 -0.91 11.28 4.67
CA ALA A 58 -0.52 12.64 5.05
C ALA A 58 -0.50 13.59 3.83
N VAL A 59 0.06 13.15 2.69
CA VAL A 59 0.03 13.92 1.43
C VAL A 59 -1.39 14.13 0.94
N TYR A 60 -2.25 13.10 1.02
CA TYR A 60 -3.65 13.22 0.65
C TYR A 60 -4.41 14.23 1.52
N LEU A 61 -4.19 14.21 2.84
CA LEU A 61 -4.78 15.19 3.74
C LEU A 61 -4.24 16.60 3.48
N TYR A 62 -2.93 16.73 3.23
CA TYR A 62 -2.31 18.00 2.86
C TYR A 62 -2.93 18.61 1.58
N SER A 63 -3.34 17.77 0.62
CA SER A 63 -4.00 18.23 -0.61
C SER A 63 -5.29 19.04 -0.37
N PHE A 64 -5.98 18.86 0.75
CA PHE A 64 -7.18 19.67 1.07
C PHE A 64 -6.82 21.08 1.54
N PHE A 65 -5.64 21.26 2.11
CA PHE A 65 -5.14 22.54 2.59
C PHE A 65 -4.29 23.26 1.53
N ALA A 66 -3.70 22.52 0.59
CA ALA A 66 -3.06 23.04 -0.61
C ALA A 66 -4.11 23.54 -1.61
N LYS A 67 -4.73 24.70 -1.31
CA LYS A 67 -5.52 25.47 -2.28
C LYS A 67 -4.56 26.22 -3.20
N ASP A 68 -4.22 25.63 -4.34
CA ASP A 68 -3.73 26.37 -5.50
C ASP A 68 -4.85 26.55 -6.53
N LYS A 69 -4.84 27.76 -7.10
CA LYS A 69 -5.94 28.44 -7.82
C LYS A 69 -6.53 27.57 -8.94
N PRO A 70 -7.82 27.74 -9.27
CA PRO A 70 -8.32 27.25 -10.55
C PRO A 70 -7.46 27.89 -11.64
N GLU A 71 -6.63 27.08 -12.30
CA GLU A 71 -6.20 27.41 -13.65
C GLU A 71 -7.50 27.55 -14.43
N ALA A 72 -7.87 28.81 -14.69
CA ALA A 72 -8.87 29.11 -15.68
C ALA A 72 -8.38 28.43 -16.95
N ILE A 73 -9.03 27.33 -17.31
CA ILE A 73 -9.04 26.88 -18.69
C ILE A 73 -9.68 28.06 -19.42
N GLU A 74 -8.86 28.97 -19.95
CA GLU A 74 -9.29 29.82 -21.03
C GLU A 74 -9.71 28.86 -22.14
N ALA A 75 -11.02 28.63 -22.20
CA ALA A 75 -11.65 27.97 -23.32
C ALA A 75 -11.19 28.73 -24.55
N GLY A 76 -10.31 28.08 -25.31
CA GLY A 76 -9.71 28.63 -26.52
C GLY A 76 -10.77 29.33 -27.35
N GLU A 77 -10.39 30.52 -27.81
CA GLU A 77 -11.18 31.41 -28.65
C GLU A 77 -12.08 30.64 -29.61
N ALA A 78 -13.36 30.99 -29.59
CA ALA A 78 -14.35 30.51 -30.55
C ALA A 78 -13.79 30.68 -31.96
N HIS A 79 -13.55 29.55 -32.63
CA HIS A 79 -13.23 29.50 -34.05
C HIS A 79 -14.36 30.22 -34.81
N PRO A 80 -14.12 31.35 -35.50
CA PRO A 80 -15.14 31.89 -36.38
C PRO A 80 -15.24 30.91 -37.54
N SER A 81 -16.35 30.19 -37.62
CA SER A 81 -16.72 29.48 -38.84
C SER A 81 -16.95 30.54 -39.91
N VAL A 82 -15.94 30.74 -40.75
CA VAL A 82 -16.01 31.55 -41.96
C VAL A 82 -17.12 30.95 -42.83
N THR A 83 -18.21 31.70 -42.97
CA THR A 83 -19.19 31.54 -44.06
C THR A 83 -18.56 31.94 -45.39
#